data_AF-A0A5E4J4C1-F1
#
_entry.id   AF-A0A5E4J4C1-F1
#
_cell.length_a   1.000
_cell.length_b   1.000
_cell.length_c   1.000
_cell.angle_alpha   90.00
_cell.angle_beta   90.00
_cell.angle_gamma   90.00
#
_symmetry.space_group_name_H-M   'P 1'
#
loop_
_entity.id
_entity.type
_entity.pdbx_description
1 polymer ?
#
loop_
_entity_poly.entity_id
_entity_poly.type
_entity_poly.pdbx_seq_one_letter_code
_entity_poly.pdbx_strand_id
1 'polypeptide(L)' 'MAAREKVLGGHPGIYETFPRKGGAAPTATHYCPGCGHGILHKLIGEAMADLGIQDRCVVISPVGCAVFAYYYLDAGHV' A
#
# COMPACT_ATOMS: atom_id res chain seq x y z
N MET A 1 -21.68 5.70 17.77
CA MET A 1 -20.20 5.59 17.72
C MET A 1 -19.86 4.61 16.62
N ALA A 2 -19.16 5.05 15.56
CA ALA A 2 -18.64 4.11 14.57
C ALA A 2 -17.65 3.17 15.28
N ALA A 3 -17.77 1.87 15.03
CA ALA A 3 -16.82 0.89 15.54
C ALA A 3 -15.42 1.27 15.06
N ARG A 4 -14.46 1.34 15.97
CA ARG A 4 -13.07 1.67 15.65
C ARG A 4 -12.52 0.54 14.74
N GLU A 5 -12.00 0.90 13.57
CA GLU A 5 -11.46 -0.08 12.61
C GLU A 5 -10.36 -0.91 13.28
N LYS A 6 -10.52 -2.24 13.29
CA LYS A 6 -9.55 -3.16 13.90
C LYS A 6 -8.43 -3.43 12.90
N VAL A 7 -7.29 -2.79 13.11
CA VAL A 7 -6.06 -3.04 12.34
C VAL A 7 -5.29 -4.19 13.00
N LEU A 8 -4.97 -5.23 12.23
CA LEU A 8 -4.29 -6.44 12.72
C LEU A 8 -2.76 -6.32 12.76
N GLY A 9 -2.22 -5.15 12.41
CA GLY A 9 -0.79 -4.84 12.39
C GLY A 9 -0.45 -3.84 11.28
N GLY A 10 0.68 -3.13 11.43
CA GLY A 10 1.28 -2.33 10.37
C GLY A 10 2.08 -3.22 9.41
N HIS A 11 2.30 -2.74 8.19
CA HIS A 11 3.07 -3.46 7.19
C HIS A 11 4.27 -2.58 6.78
N PRO A 12 5.51 -3.09 6.82
CA PRO A 12 6.69 -2.30 6.51
C PRO A 12 6.72 -1.89 5.03
N GLY A 13 7.22 -0.70 4.71
CA GLY A 13 7.33 -0.22 3.33
C GLY A 13 6.01 0.19 2.64
N ILE A 14 4.88 0.20 3.37
CA ILE A 14 3.64 0.83 2.91
C ILE A 14 3.10 1.81 3.96
N TYR A 15 2.33 2.80 3.52
CA TYR A 15 1.70 3.75 4.44
C TYR A 15 0.68 3.07 5.37
N GLU A 16 0.56 3.59 6.60
CA GLU A 16 -0.41 3.09 7.59
C GLU A 16 -1.86 3.49 7.26
N THR A 17 -2.04 4.60 6.55
CA THR A 17 -3.35 5.10 6.14
C THR A 17 -3.33 5.55 4.68
N PHE A 18 -4.46 5.36 4.00
CA PHE A 18 -4.65 5.63 2.58
C PHE A 18 -5.72 6.71 2.38
N PRO A 19 -5.43 7.98 2.67
CA PRO A 19 -6.42 9.06 2.61
C PRO A 19 -7.01 9.23 1.19
N ARG A 20 -6.26 8.85 0.16
CA ARG A 20 -6.67 8.95 -1.25
C ARG A 20 -7.59 7.81 -1.70
N LYS A 21 -7.85 6.81 -0.84
CA LYS A 21 -8.79 5.72 -1.13
C LYS A 21 -10.25 6.14 -1.00
N GLY A 22 -10.51 7.16 -0.18
CA GLY A 22 -11.88 7.58 0.13
C GLY A 22 -12.69 6.53 0.89
N GLY A 23 -13.91 6.88 1.28
CA GLY A 23 -14.80 5.99 2.00
C GLY A 23 -14.46 5.80 3.48
N ALA A 24 -15.09 4.80 4.11
CA ALA A 24 -15.09 4.62 5.56
C ALA A 24 -13.92 3.78 6.13
N ALA A 25 -13.04 3.24 5.27
CA ALA A 25 -11.98 2.32 5.66
C ALA A 25 -10.61 2.79 5.13
N PRO A 26 -10.00 3.82 5.76
CA PRO A 26 -8.74 4.40 5.33
C PRO A 26 -7.54 3.47 5.53
N THR A 27 -7.66 2.37 6.27
CA THR A 27 -6.55 1.41 6.46
C THR A 27 -6.59 0.22 5.49
N ALA A 28 -7.62 0.14 4.64
CA ALA A 28 -7.75 -0.90 3.62
C ALA A 28 -7.42 -0.34 2.23
N THR A 29 -6.75 -1.12 1.39
CA THR A 29 -6.44 -0.72 0.01
C THR A 29 -7.69 -0.78 -0.90
N HIS A 30 -7.57 -0.29 -2.12
CA HIS A 30 -8.54 -0.47 -3.23
C HIS A 30 -8.54 -1.89 -3.79
N TYR A 31 -7.60 -2.75 -3.39
CA TYR A 31 -7.53 -4.11 -3.91
C TYR A 31 -8.65 -4.97 -3.35
N CYS A 32 -9.24 -5.81 -4.20
CA CYS A 32 -10.21 -6.80 -3.77
C CYS A 32 -9.58 -7.76 -2.75
N PRO A 33 -10.36 -8.29 -1.79
CA PRO A 33 -9.88 -9.32 -0.88
C PRO A 33 -9.30 -10.51 -1.66
N GLY A 34 -8.07 -10.91 -1.33
CA GLY A 34 -7.36 -12.00 -2.02
C GLY A 34 -6.76 -11.65 -3.39
N CYS A 35 -6.83 -10.39 -3.84
CA CYS A 35 -6.25 -9.99 -5.11
C CYS A 35 -4.70 -10.08 -5.10
N GLY A 36 -4.13 -10.67 -6.15
CA GLY A 36 -2.69 -10.77 -6.34
C GLY A 36 -1.97 -9.42 -6.34
N HIS A 37 -2.59 -8.36 -6.87
CA HIS A 37 -1.97 -7.01 -6.87
C HIS A 37 -1.71 -6.50 -5.45
N GLY A 38 -2.68 -6.68 -4.54
CA GLY A 38 -2.53 -6.25 -3.15
C GLY A 38 -1.52 -7.09 -2.37
N ILE A 39 -1.45 -8.38 -2.66
CA ILE A 39 -0.44 -9.28 -2.08
C ILE A 39 0.95 -8.90 -2.60
N LEU A 40 1.11 -8.71 -3.91
CA LEU A 40 2.40 -8.37 -4.52
C LEU A 40 2.91 -7.01 -4.04
N HIS A 41 2.06 -5.97 -3.97
CA HIS A 41 2.51 -4.66 -3.49
C HIS A 41 2.97 -4.70 -2.03
N LYS A 42 2.30 -5.50 -1.21
CA LYS A 42 2.72 -5.78 0.18
C LYS A 42 4.10 -6.44 0.19
N LEU A 43 4.25 -7.58 -0.48
CA LEU A 43 5.54 -8.28 -0.54
C LEU A 43 6.69 -7.41 -1.10
N ILE A 44 6.40 -6.56 -2.09
CA ILE A 44 7.38 -5.60 -2.64
C ILE A 44 7.76 -4.56 -1.58
N GLY A 45 6.79 -3.99 -0.86
CA GLY A 45 7.06 -3.04 0.23
C GLY A 45 7.87 -3.65 1.37
N GLU A 46 7.54 -4.87 1.77
CA GLU A 46 8.30 -5.66 2.75
C GLU A 46 9.75 -5.84 2.30
N ALA A 47 9.97 -6.30 1.06
CA ALA A 47 11.31 -6.46 0.52
C ALA A 47 12.09 -5.14 0.42
N MET A 48 11.44 -4.03 0.07
CA MET A 48 12.07 -2.72 0.01
C MET A 48 12.52 -2.23 1.39
N ALA A 49 11.70 -2.46 2.41
CA ALA A 49 12.02 -2.12 3.79
C ALA A 49 13.16 -3.01 4.33
N ASP A 50 13.10 -4.32 4.10
CA ASP A 50 14.14 -5.28 4.51
C ASP A 50 15.50 -4.99 3.87
N LEU A 51 15.49 -4.55 2.61
CA LEU A 51 16.71 -4.17 1.89
C LEU A 51 17.18 -2.74 2.23
N GLY A 52 16.36 -1.93 2.91
CA GLY A 52 16.67 -0.53 3.22
C GLY A 52 16.83 0.36 1.98
N ILE A 53 16.02 0.12 0.92
CA ILE A 53 16.17 0.79 -0.38
C ILE A 53 15.06 1.80 -0.71
N GLN A 54 14.10 2.04 0.18
CA GLN A 54 12.93 2.90 -0.11
C GLN A 54 13.32 4.31 -0.63
N ASP A 55 14.25 4.99 0.05
CA ASP A 55 14.69 6.36 -0.30
C ASP A 55 15.48 6.46 -1.63
N ARG A 56 15.88 5.31 -2.18
CA ARG A 56 16.63 5.19 -3.44
C ARG A 56 15.86 4.45 -4.53
N CYS A 57 14.57 4.24 -4.32
CA CYS A 57 13.66 3.57 -5.25
C CYS A 57 12.70 4.56 -5.90
N VAL A 58 12.49 4.38 -7.21
CA VAL A 58 11.42 5.03 -7.96
C VAL A 58 10.48 3.94 -8.45
N VAL A 59 9.22 4.04 -8.07
CA VAL A 59 8.15 3.13 -8.47
C VAL A 59 7.41 3.72 -9.67
N ILE A 60 7.37 2.96 -10.77
CA ILE A 60 6.64 3.33 -11.98
C ILE A 60 5.32 2.56 -11.98
N SER A 61 4.21 3.26 -11.82
CA SER A 61 2.89 2.63 -11.69
C SER A 61 2.23 2.44 -13.07
N PRO A 62 1.82 1.21 -13.46
CA PRO A 62 1.20 0.97 -14.75
C PRO A 62 -0.29 1.38 -14.76
N VAL A 63 -0.89 1.45 -15.95
CA VAL A 63 -2.35 1.60 -16.07
C VAL A 63 -3.05 0.28 -15.71
N GLY A 64 -4.07 0.35 -14.86
CA GLY A 64 -4.87 -0.80 -14.42
C GLY A 64 -4.97 -0.89 -12.89
N CYS A 65 -5.42 -2.02 -12.33
CA CYS A 65 -5.56 -2.16 -10.87
C CYS A 65 -4.22 -1.95 -10.14
N ALA A 66 -3.11 -2.40 -10.72
CA ALA A 66 -1.76 -2.18 -10.20
C ALA A 66 -1.36 -0.69 -10.12
N VAL A 67 -2.10 0.22 -10.77
CA VAL A 67 -1.82 1.66 -10.70
C VAL A 67 -1.77 2.13 -9.25
N PHE A 68 -2.57 1.57 -8.34
CA PHE A 68 -2.67 2.08 -6.96
C PHE A 68 -1.37 1.96 -6.12
N ALA A 69 -0.27 1.43 -6.66
CA ALA A 69 1.05 1.43 -6.02
C ALA A 69 1.44 2.81 -5.48
N TYR A 70 1.21 3.88 -6.26
CA TYR A 70 1.54 5.25 -5.85
C TYR A 70 0.73 5.79 -4.66
N TYR A 71 -0.33 5.09 -4.25
CA TYR A 71 -1.08 5.43 -3.05
C TYR A 71 -0.66 4.68 -1.80
N TYR A 72 0.14 3.61 -1.93
CA TYR A 72 0.42 2.71 -0.82
C TYR A 72 1.90 2.56 -0.52
N LEU A 73 2.74 2.45 -1.54
CA LEU A 73 4.18 2.23 -1.35
C LEU A 73 4.84 3.54 -0.89
N ASP A 74 5.63 3.43 0.16
CA ASP A 74 6.40 4.54 0.70
C ASP A 74 7.76 4.61 -0.02
N ALA A 75 7.76 5.28 -1.18
CA ALA A 75 8.89 5.46 -2.09
C ALA A 75 8.65 6.64 -3.04
N GLY A 76 9.64 6.98 -3.88
CA GLY A 76 9.44 7.91 -4.98
C GLY A 76 8.51 7.32 -6.05
N HIS A 77 7.62 8.13 -6.64
CA HIS A 77 6.66 7.72 -7.66
C HIS A 77 6.76 8.58 -8.91
N VAL A 78 6.57 7.97 -10.08
CA VAL A 78 6.38 8.65 -11.37
C VAL A 78 5.10 8.19 -12.06
#